data_AF-A0A6A8ANL3-F1
#
_entry.id   AF-A0A6A8ANL3-F1
#
_cell.length_a   1.000
_cell.length_b   1.000
_cell.length_c   1.000
_cell.angle_alpha   90.00
_cell.angle_beta   90.00
_cell.angle_gamma   90.00
#
_symmetry.space_group_name_H-M   'P 1'
#
loop_
_entity.id
_entity.type
_entity.pdbx_description
1 polymer ?
#
loop_
_entity_poly.entity_id
_entity_poly.type
_entity_poly.pdbx_seq_one_letter_code
_entity_poly.pdbx_strand_id
1 'polypeptide(L)' 'MLKENFGKVDCVIMTVAHDAFKDISLSELKGMMNNNPILIDMRAMFDREDAERMGFCYRSL' A
#
# COMPACT_ATOMS: atom_id res chain seq x y z
N MET A 1 12.14 -11.14 -1.08
CA MET A 1 11.83 -9.71 -0.83
C MET A 1 12.61 -8.89 -1.84
N LEU A 2 11.95 -7.94 -2.50
CA LEU A 2 12.42 -7.18 -3.67
C LEU A 2 13.85 -6.65 -3.43
N LYS A 3 14.82 -7.14 -4.22
CA LYS A 3 16.27 -6.84 -4.10
C LYS A 3 16.73 -5.80 -5.12
N GLU A 4 15.86 -4.86 -5.49
CA GLU A 4 16.24 -3.77 -6.40
C GLU A 4 15.79 -2.43 -5.80
N ASN A 5 16.70 -1.46 -5.82
CA ASN A 5 16.52 -0.15 -5.21
C ASN A 5 15.83 0.78 -6.21
N PHE A 6 14.51 0.75 -6.26
CA PHE A 6 13.69 1.59 -7.14
C PHE A 6 13.41 2.99 -6.58
N GLY A 7 14.03 3.37 -5.46
CA GLY A 7 13.66 4.57 -4.73
C GLY A 7 12.25 4.47 -4.14
N LYS A 8 11.66 5.61 -3.78
CA LYS A 8 10.28 5.68 -3.29
C LYS A 8 9.30 5.66 -4.46
N VAL A 9 8.16 5.01 -4.27
CA VAL A 9 7.11 4.88 -5.30
C VAL A 9 5.92 5.81 -5.04
N ASP A 10 5.21 6.20 -6.09
CA ASP A 10 4.01 7.03 -5.95
C ASP A 10 2.74 6.21 -5.67
N CYS A 11 2.71 4.96 -6.15
CA CYS A 11 1.54 4.11 -6.12
C CYS A 11 1.91 2.65 -5.81
N VAL A 12 1.09 2.01 -4.98
CA VAL A 12 1.11 0.55 -4.80
C VAL A 12 -0.26 -0.01 -5.14
N ILE A 13 -0.26 -1.08 -5.93
CA ILE A 13 -1.46 -1.80 -6.36
C ILE A 13 -1.40 -3.22 -5.80
N MET A 14 -2.29 -3.52 -4.87
CA MET A 14 -2.47 -4.85 -4.30
C MET A 14 -3.53 -5.60 -5.11
N THR A 15 -3.09 -6.40 -6.08
CA THR A 15 -3.98 -7.18 -6.95
C THR A 15 -4.39 -8.52 -6.35
N VAL A 16 -3.56 -9.07 -5.45
CA VAL A 16 -3.71 -10.41 -4.88
C VAL A 16 -3.26 -10.44 -3.42
N ALA A 17 -4.03 -11.10 -2.57
CA ALA A 17 -3.77 -11.23 -1.14
C ALA A 17 -2.96 -12.51 -0.83
N HIS A 18 -1.76 -12.64 -1.43
CA HIS A 18 -0.86 -13.74 -1.07
C HIS A 18 -0.45 -13.62 0.40
N ASP A 19 -0.27 -14.77 1.07
CA ASP A 19 0.10 -14.83 2.49
C ASP A 19 1.35 -14.01 2.82
N ALA A 20 2.29 -13.93 1.88
CA ALA A 20 3.50 -13.13 1.99
C ALA A 20 3.28 -11.62 2.18
N PHE A 21 2.06 -11.11 1.92
CA PHE A 21 1.70 -9.70 2.06
C PHE A 21 0.66 -9.46 3.15
N LYS A 22 0.20 -10.48 3.89
CA LYS A 22 -0.79 -10.30 4.95
C LYS A 22 -0.25 -9.49 6.13
N ASP A 23 1.05 -9.57 6.35
CA ASP A 23 1.70 -8.93 7.50
C ASP A 23 2.24 -7.53 7.17
N ILE A 24 2.12 -7.04 5.92
CA ILE A 24 2.58 -5.69 5.58
C ILE A 24 1.60 -4.66 6.14
N SER A 25 2.10 -3.75 6.96
CA SER A 25 1.31 -2.67 7.54
C SER A 25 1.18 -1.46 6.60
N LEU A 26 0.15 -0.64 6.81
CA LEU A 26 0.00 0.67 6.15
C LEU A 26 1.21 1.60 6.40
N SER A 27 1.85 1.50 7.57
CA SER A 27 3.04 2.30 7.89
C SER A 27 4.27 1.88 7.08
N GLU A 28 4.49 0.58 6.92
CA GLU A 28 5.59 0.04 6.10
C GLU A 28 5.40 0.43 4.64
N LEU A 29 4.17 0.26 4.12
CA LEU A 29 3.76 0.74 2.80
C LEU A 29 4.07 2.23 2.62
N LYS A 30 3.64 3.08 3.55
CA LYS A 30 3.88 4.52 3.47
C LYS A 30 5.36 4.88 3.48
N GLY A 31 6.17 4.14 4.23
CA GLY A 31 7.63 4.34 4.27
C GLY A 31 8.31 4.11 2.92
N MET A 32 7.74 3.24 2.09
CA MET A 32 8.20 2.95 0.73
C MET A 32 7.71 3.98 -0.31
N MET A 33 6.85 4.93 0.08
CA MET A 33 6.14 5.81 -0.84
C MET A 33 6.53 7.29 -0.69
N ASN A 34 6.23 8.05 -1.73
CA ASN A 34 6.33 9.51 -1.74
C ASN A 34 5.20 10.18 -0.93
N ASN A 35 5.25 11.51 -0.83
CA ASN A 35 4.38 12.30 0.06
C ASN A 35 2.86 12.16 -0.21
N ASN A 36 2.46 11.78 -1.43
CA ASN A 36 1.07 11.61 -1.84
C ASN A 36 0.81 10.14 -2.20
N PRO A 37 0.76 9.22 -1.23
CA PRO A 37 0.75 7.79 -1.51
C PRO A 37 -0.60 7.33 -2.06
N ILE A 38 -0.59 6.70 -3.24
CA ILE A 38 -1.78 6.09 -3.85
C ILE A 38 -1.81 4.59 -3.54
N LEU A 39 -2.87 4.13 -2.88
CA LEU A 39 -3.07 2.72 -2.58
C LEU A 39 -4.30 2.22 -3.33
N ILE A 40 -4.10 1.28 -4.25
CA ILE A 40 -5.18 0.56 -4.93
C ILE A 40 -5.24 -0.86 -4.35
N ASP A 41 -6.27 -1.14 -3.57
CA ASP A 41 -6.45 -2.41 -2.90
C ASP A 41 -7.66 -3.17 -3.47
N MET A 42 -7.37 -4.12 -4.36
CA MET A 42 -8.40 -4.90 -5.06
C MET A 42 -9.02 -5.99 -4.18
N ARG A 43 -8.40 -6.32 -3.04
CA ARG A 43 -8.81 -7.43 -2.17
C ARG A 43 -9.27 -6.98 -0.79
N ALA A 44 -9.34 -5.67 -0.56
CA ALA A 44 -9.70 -5.06 0.72
C ALA A 44 -8.87 -5.66 1.87
N MET A 45 -7.55 -5.75 1.66
CA MET A 45 -6.58 -6.13 2.70
C MET A 45 -6.48 -5.08 3.81
N PHE A 46 -6.77 -3.81 3.48
CA PHE A 46 -6.72 -2.70 4.42
C PHE A 46 -8.09 -2.09 4.66
N ASP A 47 -8.29 -1.57 5.86
CA ASP A 47 -9.42 -0.72 6.15
C ASP A 47 -9.27 0.63 5.45
N ARG A 48 -10.34 1.09 4.80
CA ARG A 48 -10.35 2.35 4.04
C ARG A 48 -10.15 3.54 4.95
N GLU A 49 -10.87 3.60 6.08
CA GLU A 49 -10.83 4.77 6.96
C GLU A 49 -9.46 4.93 7.58
N ASP A 50 -8.84 3.83 7.99
CA ASP A 50 -7.47 3.85 8.52
C ASP A 50 -6.45 4.28 7.45
N ALA A 51 -6.56 3.79 6.21
CA ALA A 51 -5.70 4.21 5.11
C ALA A 51 -5.86 5.71 4.80
N GLU A 52 -7.09 6.20 4.69
CA GLU A 52 -7.37 7.61 4.44
C GLU A 52 -6.93 8.51 5.61
N ARG A 53 -7.12 8.07 6.87
CA ARG A 53 -6.61 8.77 8.07
C ARG A 53 -5.08 8.85 8.08
N MET A 54 -4.40 7.84 7.54
CA MET A 54 -2.96 7.84 7.35
C MET A 54 -2.51 8.65 6.12
N GLY A 55 -3.41 9.30 5.37
CA GLY A 55 -3.09 10.18 4.26
C GLY A 55 -2.90 9.47 2.92
N PHE A 56 -3.39 8.24 2.77
CA PHE A 56 -3.43 7.57 1.48
C PHE A 56 -4.57 8.08 0.61
N CYS A 57 -4.31 8.22 -0.69
CA CYS A 57 -5.36 8.22 -1.70
C CYS A 57 -5.79 6.76 -1.93
N TYR A 58 -6.78 6.30 -1.16
CA TYR A 58 -7.25 4.91 -1.18
C TYR A 58 -8.29 4.66 -2.27
N ARG A 59 -8.08 3.62 -3.07
CA ARG A 59 -9.03 3.14 -4.10
C ARG A 59 -9.18 1.62 -3.97
N SER A 60 -10.38 1.14 -4.23
CA SER A 60 -10.72 -0.28 -4.30
C SER A 60 -11.73 -0.46 -5.43
N LEU A 61 -11.88 -1.68 -5.94
CA LEU A 61 -13.00 -2.03 -6.83
C LEU A 61 -14.23 -2.48 -6.01
#